data_AF-A0A4Y8LE10-F1
#
_entry.id   AF-A0A4Y8LE10-F1
#
_cell.length_a   1.000
_cell.length_b   1.000
_cell.length_c   1.000
_cell.angle_alpha   90.00
_cell.angle_beta   90.00
_cell.angle_gamma   90.00
#
_symmetry.space_group_name_H-M   'P 1'
#
loop_
_entity.id
_entity.type
_entity.pdbx_description
1 polymer ?
#
loop_
_entity_poly.entity_id
_entity_poly.type
_entity_poly.pdbx_seq_one_letter_code
_entity_poly.pdbx_strand_id
1 'polypeptide(L)'
;MSKENRIKKWEKVRGKGKKNYILYYGIIGWGVTTGLLFFLIGEIFDHGLSLSQYFTGDWISLFSKGLVSFMVGGLLFGYITWGMNESYYHDKHIKNKL
;
A
#
# COMPACT_ATOMS: atom_id res chain seq x y z
N MET A 1 -15.00 0.46 15.47
CA MET A 1 -14.33 1.79 15.53
C MET A 1 -15.39 2.86 15.30
N SER A 2 -15.56 3.84 16.20
CA SER A 2 -16.55 4.91 16.02
C SER A 2 -16.16 5.86 14.87
N LYS A 3 -17.14 6.57 14.30
CA LYS A 3 -16.91 7.57 13.23
C LYS A 3 -15.92 8.65 13.66
N GLU A 4 -16.04 9.15 14.88
CA GLU A 4 -15.13 10.15 15.45
C GLU A 4 -13.68 9.63 15.53
N ASN A 5 -13.48 8.37 15.92
CA ASN A 5 -12.14 7.78 15.98
C ASN A 5 -11.51 7.66 14.59
N ARG A 6 -12.32 7.40 13.55
CA ARG A 6 -11.85 7.40 12.14
C ARG A 6 -11.41 8.79 11.70
N ILE A 7 -12.21 9.81 12.01
CA ILE A 7 -11.91 11.22 11.68
C ILE A 7 -10.63 11.69 12.38
N LYS A 8 -10.53 11.50 13.70
CA LYS A 8 -9.33 11.87 14.49
C LYS A 8 -8.07 11.14 14.00
N LYS A 9 -8.20 9.86 13.63
CA LYS A 9 -7.09 9.10 13.03
C LYS A 9 -6.70 9.67 11.67
N TRP A 10 -7.67 9.99 10.83
CA TRP A 10 -7.41 10.61 9.53
C TRP A 10 -6.72 11.95 9.68
N GLU A 11 -7.17 12.84 10.58
CA GLU A 11 -6.54 14.15 10.82
C GLU A 11 -5.05 14.05 11.15
N LYS A 12 -4.67 13.09 12.01
CA LYS A 12 -3.26 12.83 12.34
C LYS A 12 -2.45 12.41 11.12
N VAL A 13 -3.02 11.58 10.26
CA VAL A 13 -2.37 11.08 9.04
C VAL A 13 -2.29 12.20 7.99
N ARG A 14 -3.40 12.90 7.75
CA ARG A 14 -3.53 14.06 6.87
C ARG A 14 -2.57 15.18 7.25
N GLY A 15 -2.37 15.42 8.55
CA GLY A 15 -1.46 16.45 9.07
C GLY A 15 0.00 16.23 8.66
N LYS A 16 0.39 14.98 8.33
CA LYS A 16 1.72 14.67 7.76
C LYS A 16 1.80 14.96 6.25
N GLY A 17 0.68 15.21 5.58
CA GLY A 17 0.60 15.58 4.17
C GLY A 17 0.48 14.41 3.20
N LYS A 18 0.01 14.72 1.99
CA LYS A 18 -0.28 13.76 0.91
C LYS A 18 0.93 12.95 0.46
N LYS A 19 2.09 13.60 0.29
CA LYS A 19 3.32 12.92 -0.17
C LYS A 19 3.76 11.84 0.84
N ASN A 20 3.76 12.18 2.12
CA ASN A 20 4.07 11.22 3.19
C ASN A 20 3.04 10.09 3.23
N TYR A 21 1.75 10.38 3.03
CA TYR A 21 0.75 9.32 2.94
C TYR A 21 1.02 8.35 1.78
N ILE A 22 1.25 8.87 0.57
CA ILE A 22 1.52 8.04 -0.60
C ILE A 22 2.79 7.21 -0.38
N LEU A 23 3.86 7.80 0.15
CA LEU A 23 5.10 7.08 0.44
C LEU A 23 4.88 5.94 1.45
N TYR A 24 4.32 6.25 2.62
CA TYR A 24 4.23 5.26 3.71
C TYR A 24 3.09 4.28 3.55
N TYR A 25 1.92 4.70 3.11
CA TYR A 25 0.74 3.84 3.00
C TYR A 25 0.54 3.26 1.59
N GLY A 26 0.93 4.00 0.56
CA GLY A 26 0.87 3.54 -0.83
C GLY A 26 2.07 2.68 -1.19
N ILE A 27 3.27 3.28 -1.26
CA ILE A 27 4.47 2.60 -1.75
C ILE A 27 4.97 1.56 -0.75
N ILE A 28 5.30 1.98 0.49
CA ILE A 28 5.90 1.08 1.48
C ILE A 28 4.84 0.13 2.04
N GLY A 29 3.70 0.69 2.46
CA GLY A 29 2.64 -0.07 3.12
C GLY A 29 1.93 -1.07 2.21
N TRP A 30 1.62 -0.69 0.97
CA TRP A 30 0.93 -1.55 0.01
C TRP A 30 1.87 -2.10 -1.07
N GLY A 31 2.65 -1.26 -1.75
CA GLY A 31 3.49 -1.69 -2.87
C GLY A 31 4.60 -2.68 -2.50
N VAL A 32 5.42 -2.37 -1.49
CA VAL A 32 6.52 -3.25 -1.06
C VAL A 32 5.98 -4.55 -0.46
N THR A 33 4.96 -4.46 0.38
CA THR A 33 4.36 -5.65 1.01
C THR A 33 3.68 -6.55 -0.01
N THR A 34 2.90 -6.00 -0.95
CA THR A 34 2.25 -6.79 -2.01
C THR A 34 3.25 -7.35 -3.01
N GLY A 35 4.29 -6.60 -3.37
CA GLY A 35 5.36 -7.10 -4.24
C GLY A 35 6.13 -8.27 -3.61
N LEU A 36 6.43 -8.18 -2.32
CA LEU A 36 7.04 -9.30 -1.58
C LEU A 36 6.11 -10.51 -1.49
N LEU A 37 4.83 -10.29 -1.15
CA LEU A 37 3.85 -11.37 -1.09
C LEU A 37 3.64 -12.02 -2.44
N PHE A 38 3.58 -11.24 -3.52
CA PHE A 38 3.41 -11.75 -4.88
C PHE A 38 4.56 -12.65 -5.28
N PHE A 39 5.80 -12.23 -5.01
CA PHE A 39 6.97 -13.08 -5.23
C PHE A 39 6.89 -14.38 -4.44
N LEU A 40 6.68 -14.31 -3.13
CA LEU A 40 6.60 -15.51 -2.28
C LEU A 40 5.49 -16.47 -2.72
N ILE A 41 4.32 -15.92 -3.09
CA ILE A 41 3.20 -16.73 -3.58
C ILE A 41 3.55 -17.38 -4.92
N GLY A 42 4.17 -16.65 -5.84
CA GLY A 42 4.65 -17.18 -7.12
C GLY A 42 5.62 -18.35 -6.92
N GLU A 43 6.63 -18.15 -6.08
CA GLU A 43 7.60 -19.20 -5.74
C GLU A 43 6.96 -20.42 -5.07
N ILE A 44 5.94 -20.22 -4.20
CA ILE A 44 5.16 -21.33 -3.62
C ILE A 44 4.42 -22.11 -4.70
N PHE A 45 3.85 -21.43 -5.71
CA PHE A 45 3.15 -22.09 -6.80
C PHE A 45 4.10 -22.87 -7.72
N ASP A 46 5.27 -22.32 -8.01
CA ASP A 46 6.23 -22.90 -8.95
C ASP A 46 7.08 -24.01 -8.31
N HIS A 47 7.47 -23.86 -7.04
CA HIS A 47 8.45 -24.73 -6.37
C HIS A 47 7.92 -25.41 -5.09
N GLY A 48 6.65 -25.20 -4.73
CA GLY A 48 6.09 -25.69 -3.47
C GLY A 48 6.79 -25.07 -2.26
N LEU A 49 6.94 -25.81 -1.16
CA LEU A 49 7.64 -25.31 0.05
C LEU A 49 9.16 -25.48 0.01
N SER A 50 9.74 -25.66 -1.19
CA SER A 50 11.17 -25.89 -1.38
C SER A 50 11.93 -24.56 -1.39
N LEU A 51 12.11 -23.95 -0.21
CA LEU A 51 12.74 -22.63 -0.04
C LEU A 51 14.13 -22.51 -0.68
N SER A 52 14.86 -23.61 -0.81
CA SER A 52 16.16 -23.63 -1.48
C SER A 52 16.10 -23.29 -2.97
N GLN A 53 14.94 -23.46 -3.62
CA GLN A 53 14.75 -23.16 -5.04
C GLN A 53 14.38 -21.69 -5.28
N TYR A 54 13.81 -21.00 -4.30
CA TYR A 54 13.27 -19.63 -4.46
C TYR A 54 14.34 -18.60 -4.82
N PHE A 55 15.59 -18.87 -4.42
CA PHE A 55 16.71 -17.96 -4.59
C PHE A 55 17.73 -18.53 -5.58
N THR A 56 17.25 -19.25 -6.59
CA THR A 56 18.08 -19.82 -7.67
C THR A 56 17.83 -19.13 -9.01
N GLY A 57 18.81 -19.19 -9.92
CA GLY A 57 18.72 -18.54 -11.22
C GLY A 57 18.55 -17.01 -11.14
N ASP A 58 17.66 -16.47 -11.98
CA ASP A 58 17.43 -15.04 -12.16
C ASP A 58 16.41 -14.42 -11.17
N TRP A 59 16.26 -15.03 -9.98
CA TRP A 59 15.28 -14.61 -8.98
C TRP A 59 15.38 -13.11 -8.62
N ILE A 60 16.59 -12.55 -8.56
CA ILE A 60 16.80 -11.12 -8.27
C ILE A 60 16.13 -10.23 -9.33
N SER A 61 16.25 -10.61 -10.60
CA SER A 61 15.68 -9.87 -11.73
C SER A 61 14.14 -9.93 -11.70
N LEU A 62 13.59 -11.12 -11.47
CA LEU A 62 12.14 -11.33 -11.36
C LEU A 62 11.55 -10.59 -10.16
N PHE A 63 12.18 -10.75 -8.99
CA PHE A 63 11.79 -10.07 -7.76
C PHE A 63 11.84 -8.55 -7.91
N SER A 64 12.93 -8.01 -8.45
CA SER A 64 13.08 -6.56 -8.63
C SER A 64 12.05 -5.98 -9.60
N LYS A 65 11.78 -6.66 -10.73
CA LYS A 65 10.75 -6.24 -11.70
C LYS A 65 9.36 -6.25 -11.07
N GLY A 66 9.03 -7.32 -10.34
CA GLY A 66 7.77 -7.41 -9.59
C GLY A 66 7.65 -6.28 -8.58
N LEU A 67 8.67 -6.11 -7.72
CA LEU A 67 8.68 -5.10 -6.67
C LEU A 67 8.52 -3.68 -7.23
N VAL A 68 9.28 -3.31 -8.27
CA VAL A 68 9.14 -2.00 -8.92
C VAL A 68 7.75 -1.81 -9.50
N SER A 69 7.18 -2.83 -10.14
CA SER A 69 5.82 -2.79 -10.70
C SER A 69 4.77 -2.53 -9.60
N PHE A 70 4.87 -3.24 -8.47
CA PHE A 70 3.97 -3.04 -7.33
C PHE A 70 4.21 -1.71 -6.60
N MET A 71 5.43 -1.19 -6.56
CA MET A 71 5.71 0.14 -6.01
C MET A 71 5.06 1.25 -6.86
N VAL A 72 5.09 1.12 -8.20
CA VAL A 72 4.37 2.03 -9.11
C VAL A 72 2.86 1.90 -8.92
N GLY A 73 2.34 0.68 -8.78
CA GLY A 73 0.96 0.44 -8.37
C GLY A 73 0.62 1.11 -7.03
N GLY A 74 1.54 1.06 -6.06
CA GLY A 74 1.42 1.68 -4.75
C GLY A 74 1.34 3.20 -4.79
N LEU A 75 2.00 3.85 -5.76
CA LEU A 75 1.84 5.29 -6.01
C LEU A 75 0.39 5.62 -6.41
N LEU A 76 -0.16 4.89 -7.39
CA LEU A 76 -1.54 5.08 -7.86
C LEU A 76 -2.55 4.75 -6.75
N PHE A 77 -2.36 3.63 -6.06
CA PHE A 77 -3.19 3.22 -4.94
C PHE A 77 -3.18 4.27 -3.82
N GLY A 78 -2.01 4.76 -3.43
CA GLY A 78 -1.87 5.81 -2.42
C GLY A 78 -2.55 7.11 -2.83
N TYR A 79 -2.45 7.49 -4.11
CA TYR A 79 -3.11 8.68 -4.64
C TYR A 79 -4.65 8.57 -4.59
N ILE A 80 -5.19 7.44 -5.05
CA ILE A 80 -6.63 7.18 -5.09
C ILE A 80 -7.19 7.13 -3.67
N THR A 81 -6.57 6.34 -2.79
CA THR A 81 -7.03 6.16 -1.41
C THR A 81 -6.91 7.44 -0.58
N TRP A 82 -5.92 8.29 -0.84
CA TRP A 82 -5.87 9.64 -0.28
C TRP A 82 -7.12 10.44 -0.68
N GLY A 83 -7.45 10.47 -1.97
CA GLY A 83 -8.64 11.17 -2.48
C GLY A 83 -9.93 10.66 -1.85
N MET A 84 -10.10 9.33 -1.75
CA MET A 84 -11.27 8.73 -1.10
C MET A 84 -11.39 9.13 0.38
N ASN A 85 -10.28 9.16 1.11
CA ASN A 85 -10.28 9.56 2.52
C ASN A 85 -10.53 11.06 2.71
N GLU A 86 -10.01 11.90 1.81
CA GLU A 86 -10.29 13.34 1.79
C GLU A 86 -11.77 13.63 1.51
N SER A 87 -12.36 12.99 0.50
CA SER A 87 -13.79 13.13 0.21
C SER A 87 -14.65 12.68 1.39
N TYR A 88 -14.31 11.55 2.01
CA TYR A 88 -15.00 11.09 3.22
C TYR A 88 -14.89 12.08 4.38
N TYR A 89 -13.70 12.64 4.61
CA TYR A 89 -13.47 13.63 5.67
C TYR A 89 -14.30 14.89 5.42
N HIS A 90 -14.30 15.40 4.20
CA HIS A 90 -15.09 16.57 3.83
C HIS A 90 -16.60 16.35 4.03
N ASP A 91 -17.12 15.23 3.54
CA ASP A 91 -18.56 14.95 3.63
C ASP A 91 -19.06 14.64 5.04
N LYS A 92 -18.25 13.99 5.88
CA LYS A 92 -18.68 13.53 7.20
C LYS A 92 -18.29 14.46 8.35
N HIS A 93 -17.23 15.24 8.21
CA HIS A 93 -16.75 16.14 9.27
C HIS A 93 -17.07 17.60 8.97
N ILE A 94 -16.83 18.09 7.74
CA ILE A 94 -16.99 19.52 7.43
C ILE A 94 -18.47 19.86 7.24
N LYS A 95 -19.21 19.11 6.43
CA LYS A 95 -20.64 19.37 6.18
C LYS A 95 -21.55 19.18 7.40
N ASN A 96 -21.17 18.31 8.36
CA ASN A 96 -21.98 18.08 9.57
C ASN A 96 -21.67 19.08 10.71
N LYS A 97 -20.66 19.94 10.54
CA LYS A 97 -20.29 21.00 11.50
C LYS A 97 -20.86 22.38 11.13
N LEU A 98 -21.33 22.52 9.89
CA LEU A 98 -22.06 23.68 9.37
C LEU A 98 -23.56 23.44 9.54
#